data_AF-A0A0Q8NWN7-F1
#
_entry.id   AF-A0A0Q8NWN7-F1
#
_cell.length_a   1.000
_cell.length_b   1.000
_cell.length_c   1.000
_cell.angle_alpha   90.00
_cell.angle_beta   90.00
_cell.angle_gamma   90.00
#
_symmetry.space_group_name_H-M   'P 1'
#
loop_
_entity.id
_entity.type
_entity.pdbx_description
1 polymer ?
#
loop_
_entity_poly.entity_id
_entity_poly.type
_entity_poly.pdbx_seq_one_letter_code
_entity_poly.pdbx_strand_id
1 'polypeptide(L)'
;MKSSQQHQSQHQHQHETAPEPVEMNSARLEAFSDGVFAIAITLLILDIRVPKEGPLLQGLIHEWPAYCAYVVSFLIIGMVWMNHHTMLFYIRKVDRGLLLFNLLLLMNVAFIPFPTHVLAEAMSSGEGGRTAAVFYGLTLTLGGIPFNAIWVYASRGHRHLGNMITPEQAAVMRRHFLMGPVLYLGATLVGLISAVASLTIFGVLLLFYMIEVLSSVGHSQSDAQARPPIKTVGAVAEPPTPAPPTPELPTPEPSDAVTASAPAPADQEHAQEHEHEQDDSDTAPTPLRKPTPTQASAAPELRAVSTVVPRPSVPVAVGSGERCTNCGRAD
;
A
#
# COMPACT_ATOMS: atom_id res chain seq x y z
N MET A 1 59.86 -43.59 11.99
CA MET A 1 58.89 -42.61 12.54
C MET A 1 58.59 -41.47 11.55
N LYS A 2 58.29 -41.76 10.28
CA LYS A 2 57.90 -40.74 9.27
C LYS A 2 56.58 -41.04 8.55
N SER A 3 55.93 -42.18 8.84
CA SER A 3 54.69 -42.61 8.16
C SER A 3 53.40 -42.16 8.86
N SER A 4 53.48 -41.62 10.08
CA SER A 4 52.28 -41.22 10.85
C SER A 4 51.89 -39.74 10.70
N GLN A 5 52.75 -38.89 10.12
CA GLN A 5 52.40 -37.48 9.88
C GLN A 5 51.67 -37.24 8.56
N GLN A 6 51.75 -38.17 7.60
CA GLN A 6 51.14 -38.00 6.28
C GLN A 6 49.66 -38.40 6.24
N HIS A 7 49.16 -39.09 7.27
CA HIS A 7 47.73 -39.42 7.42
C HIS A 7 46.92 -38.30 8.09
N GLN A 8 47.58 -37.30 8.68
CA GLN A 8 46.92 -36.23 9.43
C GLN A 8 46.65 -34.97 8.59
N SER A 9 47.27 -34.86 7.41
CA SER A 9 47.11 -33.73 6.49
C SER A 9 45.96 -33.91 5.47
N GLN A 10 45.25 -35.05 5.48
CA GLN A 10 44.10 -35.30 4.59
C GLN A 10 42.72 -35.02 5.21
N HIS A 11 42.64 -34.72 6.52
CA HIS A 11 41.37 -34.38 7.19
C HIS A 11 41.08 -32.87 7.24
N GLN A 12 41.78 -32.05 6.46
CA GLN A 12 41.57 -30.60 6.39
C GLN A 12 40.77 -30.12 5.18
N HIS A 13 40.18 -31.03 4.40
CA HIS A 13 39.12 -30.67 3.47
C HIS A 13 37.76 -30.88 4.12
N GLN A 14 36.92 -29.85 4.02
CA GLN A 14 35.48 -29.80 4.35
C GLN A 14 35.13 -29.20 5.73
N HIS A 15 35.34 -27.90 5.85
CA HIS A 15 34.26 -27.02 6.32
C HIS A 15 34.27 -25.78 5.44
N GLU A 16 34.10 -25.98 4.13
CA GLU A 16 33.53 -24.92 3.31
C GLU A 16 32.10 -24.79 3.81
N THR A 17 31.86 -23.83 4.71
CA THR A 17 30.53 -23.46 5.16
C THR A 17 29.73 -23.19 3.90
N ALA A 18 28.83 -24.11 3.55
CA ALA A 18 27.84 -23.88 2.53
C ALA A 18 27.26 -22.49 2.78
N PRO A 19 27.09 -21.64 1.75
CA PRO A 19 26.55 -20.31 1.96
C PRO A 19 25.25 -20.47 2.75
N GLU A 20 25.27 -19.97 3.99
CA GLU A 20 24.07 -19.88 4.82
C GLU A 20 23.01 -19.25 3.91
N PRO A 21 21.88 -19.94 3.65
CA PRO A 21 20.87 -19.43 2.75
C PRO A 21 20.53 -18.03 3.25
N VAL A 22 20.77 -17.01 2.42
CA VAL A 22 20.53 -15.62 2.77
C VAL A 22 19.08 -15.51 3.22
N GLU A 23 18.86 -15.53 4.53
CA GLU A 23 17.55 -15.37 5.12
C GLU A 23 17.17 -13.92 4.82
N MET A 24 16.33 -13.74 3.81
CA MET A 24 15.72 -12.45 3.53
C MET A 24 14.88 -12.09 4.74
N ASN A 25 15.40 -11.18 5.57
CA ASN A 25 14.76 -10.75 6.80
C ASN A 25 13.33 -10.27 6.48
N SER A 26 12.33 -10.90 7.10
CA SER A 26 10.91 -10.56 6.95
C SER A 26 10.64 -9.08 7.19
N ALA A 27 11.42 -8.42 8.06
CA ALA A 27 11.33 -7.00 8.34
C ALA A 27 11.48 -6.10 7.09
N ARG A 28 12.31 -6.47 6.11
CA ARG A 28 12.45 -5.67 4.88
C ARG A 28 11.23 -5.80 3.97
N LEU A 29 10.66 -7.00 3.89
CA LEU A 29 9.43 -7.26 3.13
C LEU A 29 8.26 -6.51 3.77
N GLU A 30 8.19 -6.56 5.09
CA GLU A 30 7.19 -5.85 5.89
C GLU A 30 7.27 -4.33 5.67
N ALA A 31 8.44 -3.73 5.87
CA ALA A 31 8.63 -2.29 5.66
C ALA A 31 8.30 -1.83 4.22
N PHE A 32 8.65 -2.64 3.21
CA PHE A 32 8.26 -2.35 1.83
C PHE A 32 6.75 -2.43 1.63
N SER A 33 6.10 -3.44 2.22
CA SER A 33 4.65 -3.63 2.14
C SER A 33 3.93 -2.46 2.81
N ASP A 34 4.35 -2.06 4.01
CA ASP A 34 3.80 -0.91 4.75
C ASP A 34 3.88 0.38 3.93
N GLY A 35 5.01 0.61 3.23
CA GLY A 35 5.15 1.74 2.32
C GLY A 35 4.09 1.73 1.20
N VAL A 36 3.84 0.58 0.59
CA VAL A 36 2.82 0.45 -0.47
C VAL A 36 1.41 0.63 0.09
N PHE A 37 1.09 0.05 1.25
CA PHE A 37 -0.19 0.24 1.92
C PHE A 37 -0.43 1.71 2.26
N ALA A 38 0.57 2.41 2.82
CA ALA A 38 0.48 3.83 3.14
C ALA A 38 0.23 4.69 1.88
N ILE A 39 0.93 4.41 0.78
CA ILE A 39 0.70 5.11 -0.49
C ILE A 39 -0.71 4.83 -1.02
N ALA A 40 -1.16 3.57 -1.05
CA ALA A 40 -2.49 3.22 -1.54
C ALA A 40 -3.60 3.93 -0.74
N ILE A 41 -3.48 3.95 0.59
CA ILE A 41 -4.42 4.64 1.49
C ILE A 41 -4.44 6.16 1.21
N THR A 42 -3.27 6.78 1.05
CA THR A 42 -3.18 8.22 0.84
C THR A 42 -3.65 8.64 -0.56
N LEU A 43 -3.46 7.81 -1.58
CA LEU A 43 -3.96 8.11 -2.93
C LEU A 43 -5.49 8.18 -3.00
N LEU A 44 -6.21 7.49 -2.11
CA LEU A 44 -7.68 7.54 -2.08
C LEU A 44 -8.24 8.96 -1.91
N ILE A 45 -7.51 9.85 -1.21
CA ILE A 45 -8.00 11.21 -0.98
C ILE A 45 -8.00 12.05 -2.26
N LEU A 46 -7.13 11.71 -3.22
CA LEU A 46 -6.97 12.48 -4.46
C LEU A 46 -8.16 12.35 -5.39
N ASP A 47 -8.97 11.32 -5.20
CA ASP A 47 -10.16 11.04 -6.01
C ASP A 47 -11.38 11.86 -5.56
N ILE A 48 -11.29 12.56 -4.42
CA ILE A 48 -12.34 13.47 -3.96
C ILE A 48 -12.24 14.78 -4.73
N ARG A 49 -13.28 15.10 -5.50
CA ARG A 49 -13.30 16.28 -6.38
C ARG A 49 -13.67 17.55 -5.59
N VAL A 50 -12.99 18.64 -5.92
CA VAL A 50 -13.39 19.98 -5.48
C VAL A 50 -14.43 20.53 -6.47
N PRO A 51 -15.63 20.93 -6.01
CA PRO A 51 -16.65 21.50 -6.88
C PRO A 51 -16.13 22.75 -7.60
N LYS A 52 -16.26 22.79 -8.93
CA LYS A 52 -15.76 23.91 -9.76
C LYS A 52 -16.84 24.94 -10.11
N GLU A 53 -18.11 24.57 -9.99
CA GLU A 53 -19.24 25.37 -10.43
C GLU A 53 -20.33 25.45 -9.35
N GLY A 54 -21.06 26.56 -9.33
CA GLY A 54 -22.17 26.78 -8.40
C GLY A 54 -21.76 27.12 -6.96
N PRO A 55 -22.74 27.17 -6.03
CA PRO A 55 -22.48 27.44 -4.63
C PRO A 55 -21.62 26.33 -4.01
N LEU A 56 -20.47 26.70 -3.44
CA LEU A 56 -19.49 25.78 -2.89
C LEU A 56 -20.13 24.75 -1.94
N LEU A 57 -20.94 25.21 -0.97
CA LEU A 57 -21.57 24.33 0.02
C LEU A 57 -22.44 23.23 -0.61
N GLN A 58 -23.21 23.58 -1.64
CA GLN A 58 -24.06 22.61 -2.33
C GLN A 58 -23.23 21.58 -3.10
N GLY A 59 -22.15 22.03 -3.74
CA GLY A 59 -21.19 21.15 -4.41
C GLY A 59 -20.56 20.14 -3.44
N LEU A 60 -20.09 20.59 -2.27
CA LEU A 60 -19.51 19.69 -1.26
C LEU A 60 -20.53 18.66 -0.75
N ILE A 61 -21.79 19.06 -0.52
CA ILE A 61 -22.84 18.13 -0.09
C ILE A 61 -23.12 17.09 -1.19
N HIS A 62 -23.05 17.47 -2.47
CA HIS A 62 -23.30 16.56 -3.58
C HIS A 62 -22.21 15.48 -3.74
N GLU A 63 -20.99 15.75 -3.28
CA GLU A 63 -19.85 14.81 -3.30
C GLU A 63 -19.90 13.74 -2.19
N TRP A 64 -21.00 13.64 -1.44
CA TRP A 64 -21.15 12.64 -0.38
C TRP A 64 -20.86 11.17 -0.80
N PRO A 65 -21.18 10.70 -2.04
CA PRO A 65 -20.85 9.34 -2.43
C PRO A 65 -19.35 9.10 -2.50
N ALA A 66 -18.56 10.11 -2.91
CA ALA A 66 -17.11 10.05 -2.94
C ALA A 66 -16.54 9.94 -1.52
N TYR A 67 -17.08 10.69 -0.56
CA TYR A 67 -16.68 10.57 0.86
C TYR A 67 -16.97 9.18 1.42
N CYS A 68 -18.14 8.61 1.13
CA CYS A 68 -18.49 7.27 1.55
C CYS A 68 -17.56 6.21 0.92
N ALA A 69 -17.32 6.28 -0.39
CA ALA A 69 -16.41 5.38 -1.09
C ALA A 69 -14.98 5.48 -0.53
N TYR A 70 -14.49 6.70 -0.28
CA TYR A 70 -13.21 6.97 0.36
C TYR A 70 -13.10 6.28 1.72
N VAL A 71 -14.03 6.54 2.64
CA VAL A 71 -13.98 5.98 4.02
C VAL A 71 -14.05 4.46 4.00
N VAL A 72 -14.95 3.89 3.20
CA VAL A 72 -15.10 2.43 3.09
C VAL A 72 -13.82 1.80 2.56
N SER A 73 -13.26 2.32 1.46
CA SER A 73 -12.00 1.80 0.92
C SER A 73 -10.81 2.00 1.85
N PHE A 74 -10.71 3.15 2.52
CA PHE A 74 -9.66 3.42 3.50
C PHE A 74 -9.67 2.35 4.60
N LEU A 75 -10.84 2.09 5.18
CA LEU A 75 -10.98 1.10 6.25
C LEU A 75 -10.76 -0.32 5.76
N ILE A 76 -11.17 -0.66 4.53
CA ILE A 76 -10.90 -1.97 3.92
C ILE A 76 -9.39 -2.16 3.72
N ILE A 77 -8.68 -1.20 3.15
CA ILE A 77 -7.22 -1.31 2.97
C ILE A 77 -6.53 -1.39 4.33
N GLY A 78 -6.95 -0.59 5.32
CA GLY A 78 -6.44 -0.65 6.68
C GLY A 78 -6.67 -2.01 7.36
N MET A 79 -7.84 -2.63 7.14
CA MET A 79 -8.11 -3.99 7.61
C MET A 79 -7.18 -5.02 6.97
N VAL A 80 -7.01 -4.94 5.64
CA VAL A 80 -6.08 -5.83 4.92
C VAL A 80 -4.65 -5.65 5.44
N TRP A 81 -4.23 -4.42 5.71
CA TRP A 81 -2.93 -4.09 6.30
C TRP A 81 -2.77 -4.70 7.71
N MET A 82 -3.73 -4.54 8.62
CA MET A 82 -3.68 -5.15 9.96
C MET A 82 -3.56 -6.68 9.90
N ASN A 83 -4.34 -7.31 9.02
CA ASN A 83 -4.31 -8.75 8.82
C ASN A 83 -2.99 -9.21 8.17
N HIS A 84 -2.43 -8.41 7.26
CA HIS A 84 -1.13 -8.67 6.64
C HIS A 84 0.02 -8.57 7.65
N HIS A 85 0.01 -7.54 8.50
CA HIS A 85 0.99 -7.38 9.58
C HIS A 85 0.92 -8.55 10.57
N THR A 86 -0.29 -8.93 11.00
CA THR A 86 -0.51 -10.12 11.84
C THR A 86 0.00 -11.39 11.17
N MET A 87 -0.20 -11.54 9.85
CA MET A 87 0.29 -12.68 9.10
C MET A 87 1.82 -12.75 9.07
N LEU A 88 2.48 -11.63 8.75
CA LEU A 88 3.93 -11.55 8.66
C LEU A 88 4.62 -11.76 10.01
N PHE A 89 4.00 -11.37 11.12
CA PHE A 89 4.49 -11.65 12.46
C PHE A 89 4.77 -13.15 12.70
N TYR A 90 3.97 -14.05 12.13
CA TYR A 90 4.17 -15.49 12.27
C TYR A 90 5.17 -16.09 11.25
N ILE A 91 5.54 -15.35 10.21
CA ILE A 91 6.41 -15.81 9.13
C ILE A 91 7.87 -15.44 9.46
N ARG A 92 8.72 -16.45 9.66
CA ARG A 92 10.15 -16.25 9.97
C ARG A 92 11.07 -16.29 8.77
N LYS A 93 10.73 -17.08 7.75
CA LYS A 93 11.58 -17.26 6.55
C LYS A 93 10.85 -16.80 5.31
N VAL A 94 11.43 -15.84 4.61
CA VAL A 94 10.94 -15.36 3.31
C VAL A 94 11.77 -15.98 2.20
N ASP A 95 11.09 -16.56 1.22
CA ASP A 95 11.70 -17.05 -0.02
C ASP A 95 11.08 -16.37 -1.26
N ARG A 96 11.55 -16.77 -2.44
CA ARG A 96 11.10 -16.20 -3.72
C ARG A 96 9.61 -16.44 -4.00
N GLY A 97 9.06 -17.56 -3.55
CA GLY A 97 7.64 -17.88 -3.75
C GLY A 97 6.76 -16.95 -2.92
N LEU A 98 7.11 -16.77 -1.64
CA LEU A 98 6.41 -15.86 -0.75
C LEU A 98 6.50 -14.41 -1.23
N LEU A 99 7.67 -13.99 -1.71
CA LEU A 99 7.87 -12.65 -2.31
C LEU A 99 6.95 -12.42 -3.52
N LEU A 100 6.79 -13.40 -4.39
CA LEU A 100 5.90 -13.28 -5.56
C LEU A 100 4.44 -13.08 -5.13
N PHE A 101 3.94 -13.88 -4.20
CA PHE A 101 2.56 -13.72 -3.72
C PHE A 101 2.37 -12.39 -2.98
N ASN A 102 3.37 -11.94 -2.21
CA ASN A 102 3.35 -10.62 -1.61
C ASN A 102 3.30 -9.51 -2.67
N LEU A 103 4.12 -9.60 -3.72
CA LEU A 103 4.10 -8.62 -4.81
C LEU A 103 2.74 -8.55 -5.52
N LEU A 104 2.10 -9.70 -5.75
CA LEU A 104 0.75 -9.76 -6.33
C LEU A 104 -0.30 -9.14 -5.41
N LEU A 105 -0.19 -9.34 -4.09
CA LEU A 105 -1.05 -8.68 -3.11
C LEU A 105 -0.85 -7.16 -3.16
N LEU A 106 0.39 -6.69 -3.12
CA LEU A 106 0.71 -5.26 -3.14
C LEU A 106 0.26 -4.58 -4.45
N MET A 107 0.38 -5.27 -5.58
CA MET A 107 -0.16 -4.81 -6.87
C MET A 107 -1.68 -4.63 -6.80
N ASN A 108 -2.40 -5.58 -6.21
CA ASN A 108 -3.85 -5.45 -6.05
C ASN A 108 -4.21 -4.30 -5.09
N VAL A 109 -3.52 -4.17 -3.96
CA VAL A 109 -3.74 -3.08 -2.99
C VAL A 109 -3.52 -1.71 -3.63
N ALA A 110 -2.41 -1.54 -4.35
CA ALA A 110 -2.12 -0.30 -5.08
C ALA A 110 -3.15 0.00 -6.18
N PHE A 111 -3.89 -1.00 -6.65
CA PHE A 111 -4.93 -0.83 -7.66
C PHE A 111 -6.29 -0.41 -7.06
N ILE A 112 -6.57 -0.68 -5.78
CA ILE A 112 -7.87 -0.38 -5.11
C ILE A 112 -8.36 1.06 -5.27
N PRO A 113 -7.51 2.11 -5.28
CA PRO A 113 -7.98 3.48 -5.49
C PRO A 113 -8.76 3.66 -6.79
N PHE A 114 -8.32 3.02 -7.88
CA PHE A 114 -8.98 3.17 -9.18
C PHE A 114 -10.43 2.65 -9.19
N PRO A 115 -10.75 1.40 -8.79
CA PRO A 115 -12.13 0.95 -8.66
C PRO A 115 -12.94 1.75 -7.64
N THR A 116 -12.30 2.32 -6.61
CA THR A 116 -12.99 3.20 -5.65
C THR A 116 -13.50 4.46 -6.32
N HIS A 117 -12.67 5.12 -7.13
CA HIS A 117 -13.07 6.29 -7.91
C HIS A 117 -14.15 5.95 -8.95
N VAL A 118 -14.02 4.82 -9.66
CA VAL A 118 -15.04 4.36 -10.61
C VAL A 118 -16.39 4.15 -9.92
N LEU A 119 -16.39 3.59 -8.71
CA LEU A 119 -17.58 3.41 -7.91
C LEU A 119 -18.19 4.74 -7.45
N ALA A 120 -17.37 5.66 -6.93
CA ALA A 120 -17.83 6.98 -6.51
C ALA A 120 -18.50 7.74 -7.67
N GLU A 121 -17.88 7.76 -8.84
CA GLU A 121 -18.41 8.44 -10.03
C GLU A 121 -19.73 7.83 -10.51
N ALA A 122 -19.81 6.49 -10.55
CA ALA A 122 -21.02 5.78 -10.93
C ALA A 122 -22.17 6.03 -9.96
N MET A 123 -21.86 6.23 -8.67
CA MET A 123 -22.87 6.55 -7.66
C MET A 123 -23.34 8.00 -7.74
N SER A 124 -22.44 8.94 -8.03
CA SER A 124 -22.80 10.36 -8.19
C SER A 124 -23.59 10.62 -9.47
N SER A 125 -23.21 9.99 -10.58
CA SER A 125 -23.91 10.11 -11.87
C SER A 125 -25.22 9.33 -11.95
N GLY A 126 -25.38 8.28 -11.13
CA GLY A 126 -26.51 7.36 -11.18
C GLY A 126 -26.44 6.37 -12.36
N GLU A 127 -25.38 6.41 -13.16
CA GLU A 127 -25.17 5.54 -14.32
C GLU A 127 -24.10 4.48 -14.04
N GLY A 128 -24.30 3.26 -14.56
CA GLY A 128 -23.29 2.21 -14.48
C GLY A 128 -23.01 1.64 -13.08
N GLY A 129 -23.79 2.00 -12.06
CA GLY A 129 -23.55 1.60 -10.65
C GLY A 129 -23.38 0.10 -10.43
N ARG A 130 -24.13 -0.76 -11.13
CA ARG A 130 -23.99 -2.24 -11.05
C ARG A 130 -22.61 -2.70 -11.53
N THR A 131 -22.18 -2.21 -12.69
CA THR A 131 -20.87 -2.52 -13.27
C THR A 131 -19.75 -2.04 -12.34
N ALA A 132 -19.87 -0.82 -11.80
CA ALA A 132 -18.89 -0.26 -10.89
C ALA A 132 -18.81 -1.03 -9.56
N ALA A 133 -19.95 -1.41 -8.98
CA ALA A 133 -20.01 -2.22 -7.76
C ALA A 133 -19.39 -3.62 -7.96
N VAL A 134 -19.68 -4.27 -9.09
CA VAL A 134 -19.07 -5.56 -9.43
C VAL A 134 -17.57 -5.42 -9.66
N PHE A 135 -17.13 -4.38 -10.36
CA PHE A 135 -15.70 -4.13 -10.61
C PHE A 135 -14.92 -3.86 -9.31
N TYR A 136 -15.51 -3.06 -8.41
CA TYR A 136 -14.98 -2.83 -7.07
C TYR A 136 -14.89 -4.14 -6.27
N GLY A 137 -16.00 -4.87 -6.17
CA GLY A 137 -16.06 -6.12 -5.42
C GLY A 137 -15.15 -7.23 -5.97
N LEU A 138 -15.01 -7.33 -7.29
CA LEU A 138 -14.06 -8.25 -7.92
C LEU A 138 -12.62 -7.88 -7.56
N THR A 139 -12.26 -6.60 -7.56
CA THR A 139 -10.92 -6.15 -7.14
C THR A 139 -10.61 -6.64 -5.71
N LEU A 140 -11.54 -6.44 -4.78
CA LEU A 140 -11.38 -6.89 -3.38
C LEU A 140 -11.31 -8.41 -3.26
N THR A 141 -12.17 -9.12 -3.98
CA THR A 141 -12.21 -10.59 -4.00
C THR A 141 -10.91 -11.17 -4.55
N LEU A 142 -10.39 -10.61 -5.66
CA LEU A 142 -9.15 -11.04 -6.29
C LEU A 142 -7.94 -10.76 -5.40
N GLY A 143 -7.92 -9.68 -4.62
CA GLY A 143 -6.89 -9.40 -3.61
C GLY A 143 -6.81 -10.48 -2.53
N GLY A 144 -7.93 -11.12 -2.24
CA GLY A 144 -8.03 -12.27 -1.35
C GLY A 144 -7.20 -13.48 -1.78
N ILE A 145 -7.00 -13.66 -3.09
CA ILE A 145 -6.28 -14.81 -3.66
C ILE A 145 -4.80 -14.79 -3.28
N PRO A 146 -4.00 -13.75 -3.60
CA PRO A 146 -2.59 -13.71 -3.18
C PRO A 146 -2.47 -13.65 -1.66
N PHE A 147 -3.38 -12.96 -0.95
CA PHE A 147 -3.39 -12.95 0.52
C PHE A 147 -3.46 -14.37 1.12
N ASN A 148 -4.43 -15.18 0.66
CA ASN A 148 -4.56 -16.56 1.11
C ASN A 148 -3.43 -17.45 0.58
N ALA A 149 -2.90 -17.18 -0.61
CA ALA A 149 -1.77 -17.91 -1.17
C ALA A 149 -0.52 -17.75 -0.29
N ILE A 150 -0.23 -16.55 0.23
CA ILE A 150 0.87 -16.32 1.18
C ILE A 150 0.71 -17.23 2.40
N TRP A 151 -0.47 -17.21 3.04
CA TRP A 151 -0.70 -18.00 4.25
C TRP A 151 -0.62 -19.52 4.00
N VAL A 152 -1.27 -20.01 2.94
CA VAL A 152 -1.24 -21.44 2.58
C VAL A 152 0.18 -21.86 2.21
N TYR A 153 0.93 -21.03 1.50
CA TYR A 153 2.31 -21.29 1.15
C TYR A 153 3.22 -21.35 2.39
N ALA A 154 3.14 -20.35 3.27
CA ALA A 154 3.94 -20.28 4.48
C ALA A 154 3.61 -21.39 5.49
N SER A 155 2.33 -21.79 5.58
CA SER A 155 1.86 -22.83 6.52
C SER A 155 2.08 -24.25 6.02
N ARG A 156 2.31 -24.46 4.71
CA ARG A 156 2.61 -25.79 4.16
C ARG A 156 3.90 -26.35 4.77
N GLY A 157 3.76 -27.45 5.51
CA GLY A 157 4.88 -28.17 6.12
C GLY A 157 5.59 -27.40 7.24
N HIS A 158 4.99 -26.34 7.81
CA HIS A 158 5.56 -25.53 8.88
C HIS A 158 6.97 -24.95 8.60
N ARG A 159 7.38 -24.91 7.33
CA ARG A 159 8.78 -24.61 6.97
C ARG A 159 9.16 -23.13 7.19
N HIS A 160 8.17 -22.24 7.13
CA HIS A 160 8.36 -20.79 7.22
C HIS A 160 7.75 -20.17 8.49
N LEU A 161 6.95 -20.93 9.24
CA LEU A 161 6.29 -20.45 10.46
C LEU A 161 7.24 -20.55 11.67
N GLY A 162 7.14 -19.59 12.58
CA GLY A 162 7.81 -19.68 13.87
C GLY A 162 7.17 -20.70 14.82
N ASN A 163 7.90 -21.11 15.86
CA ASN A 163 7.40 -22.03 16.92
C ASN A 163 6.28 -21.43 17.81
N MET A 164 5.81 -20.22 17.49
CA MET A 164 4.80 -19.48 18.25
C MET A 164 3.36 -19.85 17.86
N ILE A 165 3.18 -20.66 16.82
CA ILE A 165 1.85 -21.03 16.30
C ILE A 165 1.72 -22.55 16.17
N THR A 166 0.63 -23.08 16.72
CA THR A 166 0.27 -24.50 16.57
C THR A 166 -0.37 -24.77 15.21
N PRO A 167 -0.34 -26.01 14.68
CA PRO A 167 -1.04 -26.36 13.44
C PRO A 167 -2.55 -26.08 13.49
N GLU A 168 -3.17 -26.21 14.66
CA GLU A 168 -4.57 -25.90 14.88
C GLU A 168 -4.85 -24.40 14.74
N GLN A 169 -4.07 -23.55 15.43
CA GLN A 169 -4.16 -22.09 15.27
C GLN A 169 -3.92 -21.66 13.82
N ALA A 170 -2.98 -22.30 13.12
CA ALA A 170 -2.72 -22.00 11.71
C ALA A 170 -3.91 -22.36 10.80
N ALA A 171 -4.64 -23.44 11.12
CA ALA A 171 -5.86 -23.82 10.40
C ALA A 171 -7.04 -22.88 10.69
N VAL A 172 -7.18 -22.40 11.94
CA VAL A 172 -8.17 -21.39 12.31
C VAL A 172 -7.91 -20.09 11.55
N MET A 173 -6.67 -19.61 11.54
CA MET A 173 -6.27 -18.41 10.80
C MET A 173 -6.54 -18.55 9.30
N ARG A 174 -6.26 -19.73 8.72
CA ARG A 174 -6.56 -20.02 7.31
C ARG A 174 -8.05 -19.90 7.01
N ARG A 175 -8.92 -20.42 7.88
CA ARG A 175 -10.38 -20.29 7.71
C ARG A 175 -10.81 -18.83 7.80
N HIS A 176 -10.30 -18.09 8.79
CA HIS A 176 -10.58 -16.66 8.94
C HIS A 176 -10.19 -15.86 7.70
N PHE A 177 -8.99 -16.07 7.16
CA PHE A 177 -8.52 -15.40 5.93
C PHE A 177 -9.30 -15.81 4.67
N LEU A 178 -9.86 -17.03 4.64
CA LEU A 178 -10.68 -17.49 3.52
C LEU A 178 -12.12 -16.93 3.59
N MET A 179 -12.62 -16.62 4.78
CA MET A 179 -13.97 -16.05 4.94
C MET A 179 -14.09 -14.69 4.24
N GLY A 180 -13.10 -13.81 4.35
CA GLY A 180 -13.13 -12.49 3.72
C GLY A 180 -13.43 -12.54 2.21
N PRO A 181 -12.61 -13.21 1.38
CA PRO A 181 -12.83 -13.28 -0.06
C PRO A 181 -14.14 -13.98 -0.46
N VAL A 182 -14.59 -14.97 0.30
CA VAL A 182 -15.89 -15.63 0.05
C VAL A 182 -17.04 -14.67 0.30
N LEU A 183 -16.99 -13.91 1.40
CA LEU A 183 -18.00 -12.90 1.72
C LEU A 183 -17.98 -11.75 0.71
N TYR A 184 -16.79 -11.29 0.31
CA TYR A 184 -16.64 -10.27 -0.75
C TYR A 184 -17.15 -10.77 -2.10
N LEU A 185 -16.91 -12.03 -2.46
CA LEU A 185 -17.49 -12.61 -3.67
C LEU A 185 -19.02 -12.64 -3.60
N GLY A 186 -19.59 -13.06 -2.47
CA GLY A 186 -21.03 -13.04 -2.25
C GLY A 186 -21.62 -11.63 -2.43
N ALA A 187 -21.01 -10.62 -1.79
CA ALA A 187 -21.41 -9.23 -1.95
C ALA A 187 -21.27 -8.73 -3.40
N THR A 188 -20.21 -9.14 -4.09
CA THR A 188 -19.96 -8.82 -5.51
C THR A 188 -21.05 -9.40 -6.42
N LEU A 189 -21.47 -10.64 -6.18
CA LEU A 189 -22.54 -11.28 -6.93
C LEU A 189 -23.89 -10.57 -6.72
N VAL A 190 -24.16 -10.05 -5.52
CA VAL A 190 -25.34 -9.19 -5.28
C VAL A 190 -25.27 -7.90 -6.10
N GLY A 191 -24.06 -7.39 -6.36
CA GLY A 191 -23.83 -6.22 -7.21
C GLY A 191 -24.31 -6.40 -8.66
N LEU A 192 -24.39 -7.66 -9.12
CA LEU A 192 -25.01 -7.98 -10.41
C LEU A 192 -26.49 -7.64 -10.44
N ILE A 193 -27.18 -7.53 -9.30
CA ILE A 193 -28.62 -7.22 -9.22
C ILE A 193 -28.81 -5.78 -8.75
N SER A 194 -28.13 -5.39 -7.67
CA SER A 194 -28.26 -4.07 -7.06
C SER A 194 -26.94 -3.58 -6.50
N ALA A 195 -26.46 -2.45 -7.01
CA ALA A 195 -25.25 -1.79 -6.54
C ALA A 195 -25.37 -1.38 -5.07
N VAL A 196 -26.49 -0.75 -4.70
CA VAL A 196 -26.74 -0.28 -3.33
C VAL A 196 -26.76 -1.46 -2.34
N ALA A 197 -27.39 -2.58 -2.71
CA ALA A 197 -27.42 -3.76 -1.85
C ALA A 197 -26.01 -4.34 -1.65
N SER A 198 -25.22 -4.43 -2.72
CA SER A 198 -23.81 -4.87 -2.66
C SER A 198 -22.97 -4.00 -1.74
N LEU A 199 -23.06 -2.68 -1.89
CA LEU A 199 -22.34 -1.70 -1.06
C LEU A 199 -22.77 -1.75 0.40
N THR A 200 -24.07 -1.93 0.65
CA THR A 200 -24.59 -2.09 2.01
C THR A 200 -23.99 -3.33 2.66
N ILE A 201 -23.90 -4.44 1.93
CA ILE A 201 -23.26 -5.67 2.43
C ILE A 201 -21.78 -5.42 2.71
N PHE A 202 -21.03 -4.77 1.82
CA PHE A 202 -19.63 -4.41 2.08
C PHE A 202 -19.47 -3.56 3.34
N GLY A 203 -20.32 -2.53 3.51
CA GLY A 203 -20.30 -1.66 4.69
C GLY A 203 -20.65 -2.40 5.99
N VAL A 204 -21.64 -3.29 5.97
CA VAL A 204 -22.03 -4.10 7.14
C VAL A 204 -20.94 -5.10 7.51
N LEU A 205 -20.35 -5.77 6.52
CA LEU A 205 -19.21 -6.68 6.74
C LEU A 205 -18.05 -5.91 7.37
N LEU A 206 -17.70 -4.75 6.81
CA LEU A 206 -16.66 -3.88 7.34
C LEU A 206 -16.93 -3.48 8.80
N LEU A 207 -18.15 -3.03 9.12
CA LEU A 207 -18.54 -2.67 10.49
C LEU A 207 -18.44 -3.85 11.45
N PHE A 208 -18.93 -5.02 11.03
CA PHE A 208 -18.83 -6.24 11.84
C PHE A 208 -17.38 -6.58 12.16
N TYR A 209 -16.50 -6.56 11.15
CA TYR A 209 -15.06 -6.80 11.36
C TYR A 209 -14.42 -5.75 12.27
N MET A 210 -14.76 -4.47 12.12
CA MET A 210 -14.22 -3.42 12.99
C MET A 210 -14.64 -3.62 14.46
N ILE A 211 -15.88 -4.03 14.71
CA ILE A 211 -16.36 -4.36 16.06
C ILE A 211 -15.58 -5.55 16.64
N GLU A 212 -15.36 -6.60 15.85
CA GLU A 212 -14.57 -7.76 16.24
C GLU A 212 -13.15 -7.35 16.65
N VAL A 213 -12.47 -6.55 15.81
CA VAL A 213 -11.13 -6.02 16.11
C VAL A 213 -11.12 -5.22 17.41
N LEU A 214 -12.04 -4.26 17.59
CA LEU A 214 -12.10 -3.46 18.82
C LEU A 214 -12.37 -4.35 20.05
N SER A 215 -13.22 -5.36 19.92
CA SER A 215 -13.53 -6.29 21.01
C SER A 215 -12.32 -7.15 21.41
N SER A 216 -11.47 -7.52 20.43
CA SER A 216 -10.27 -8.32 20.68
C SER A 216 -9.22 -7.57 21.52
N VAL A 217 -9.13 -6.25 21.36
CA VAL A 217 -8.26 -5.37 22.14
C VAL A 217 -8.72 -5.30 23.60
N GLY A 218 -10.05 -5.26 23.83
CA GLY A 218 -10.63 -5.20 25.18
C GLY A 218 -10.35 -6.44 26.03
N HIS A 219 -10.45 -7.64 25.44
CA HIS A 219 -10.20 -8.90 26.15
C HIS A 219 -8.73 -9.06 26.56
N SER A 220 -7.81 -8.66 25.69
CA SER A 220 -6.37 -8.76 25.94
C SER A 220 -5.92 -7.93 27.16
N GLN A 221 -6.55 -6.77 27.39
CA GLN A 221 -6.28 -5.95 28.59
C GLN A 221 -6.92 -6.52 29.85
N SER A 222 -8.15 -7.05 29.75
CA SER A 222 -8.84 -7.67 30.88
C SER A 222 -8.06 -8.88 31.43
N ASP A 223 -7.52 -9.72 30.54
CA ASP A 223 -6.74 -10.91 30.92
C ASP A 223 -5.36 -10.55 31.49
N ALA A 224 -4.73 -9.47 30.99
CA ALA A 224 -3.49 -8.95 31.55
C ALA A 224 -3.68 -8.40 32.97
N GLN A 225 -4.82 -7.76 33.24
CA GLN A 225 -5.17 -7.21 34.56
C GLN A 225 -5.62 -8.30 35.55
N ALA A 226 -6.25 -9.37 35.06
CA ALA A 226 -6.74 -10.48 35.88
C ALA A 226 -5.65 -11.49 36.28
N ARG A 227 -4.46 -11.41 35.68
CA ARG A 227 -3.34 -12.29 36.03
C ARG A 227 -2.85 -11.92 37.44
N PRO A 228 -2.91 -12.84 38.42
CA PRO A 228 -2.48 -12.53 39.78
C PRO A 228 -1.02 -12.08 39.77
N PRO A 229 -0.62 -11.12 40.64
CA PRO A 229 0.77 -10.71 40.73
C PRO A 229 1.62 -11.96 40.93
N ILE A 230 2.64 -12.11 40.09
CA ILE A 230 3.63 -13.19 40.20
C ILE A 230 4.09 -13.15 41.65
N LYS A 231 3.72 -14.17 42.44
CA LYS A 231 4.37 -14.39 43.73
C LYS A 231 5.83 -14.60 43.39
N THR A 232 6.66 -13.60 43.68
CA THR A 232 8.11 -13.69 43.58
C THR A 232 8.53 -14.90 44.41
N VAL A 233 8.74 -16.04 43.73
CA VAL A 233 9.33 -17.21 44.36
C VAL A 233 10.79 -16.86 44.58
N GLY A 234 11.15 -16.73 45.85
CA GLY A 234 12.55 -16.66 46.29
C GLY A 234 13.13 -15.26 46.25
N ALA A 235 13.45 -14.76 47.44
CA ALA A 235 14.38 -13.66 47.63
C ALA A 235 15.64 -13.90 46.80
N VAL A 236 15.88 -13.04 45.81
CA VAL A 236 17.23 -12.80 45.31
C VAL A 236 17.96 -12.12 46.46
N ALA A 237 19.04 -12.74 46.92
CA ALA A 237 19.93 -12.17 47.92
C ALA A 237 20.31 -10.73 47.50
N GLU A 238 20.27 -9.79 48.45
CA GLU A 238 20.76 -8.44 48.25
C GLU A 238 22.17 -8.48 47.61
N PRO A 239 22.45 -7.63 46.61
CA PRO A 239 23.82 -7.45 46.17
C PRO A 239 24.66 -6.90 47.34
N PRO A 240 25.90 -7.38 47.54
CA PRO A 240 26.73 -6.91 48.64
C PRO A 240 26.98 -5.41 48.51
N THR A 241 26.84 -4.69 49.63
CA THR A 241 27.14 -3.27 49.80
C THR A 241 28.51 -2.92 49.22
N PRO A 242 28.65 -1.84 48.43
CA PRO A 242 29.97 -1.42 47.96
C PRO A 242 30.87 -1.07 49.16
N ALA A 243 32.10 -1.57 49.13
CA ALA A 243 33.12 -1.32 50.15
C ALA A 243 33.41 0.20 50.27
N PRO A 244 33.75 0.70 51.47
CA PRO A 244 34.10 2.11 51.66
C PRO A 244 35.35 2.49 50.83
N PRO A 245 35.44 3.75 50.37
CA PRO A 245 36.59 4.20 49.59
C PRO A 245 37.88 4.11 50.40
N THR A 246 38.91 3.51 49.80
CA THR A 246 40.28 3.43 50.33
C THR A 246 40.87 4.85 50.47
N PRO A 247 41.67 5.15 51.51
CA PRO A 247 42.32 6.46 51.64
C PRO A 247 43.23 6.76 50.45
N GLU A 248 43.01 7.91 49.82
CA GLU A 248 43.89 8.48 48.78
C GLU A 248 45.32 8.64 49.33
N LEU A 249 46.31 8.07 48.65
CA LEU A 249 47.73 8.41 48.86
C LEU A 249 48.00 9.81 48.27
N PRO A 250 48.87 10.62 48.90
CA PRO A 250 49.20 11.94 48.39
C PRO A 250 49.94 11.85 47.05
N THR A 251 49.43 12.57 46.05
CA THR A 251 50.08 12.78 44.74
C THR A 251 51.37 13.59 44.89
N PRO A 252 52.48 13.22 44.22
CA PRO A 252 53.64 14.11 44.08
C PRO A 252 53.37 15.20 43.03
N GLU A 253 53.93 16.39 43.26
CA GLU A 253 53.85 17.58 42.40
C GLU A 253 54.37 17.35 40.97
N PRO A 254 53.87 18.10 39.97
CA PRO A 254 54.38 18.03 38.61
C PRO A 254 55.61 18.92 38.41
N SER A 255 56.76 18.30 38.10
CA SER A 255 57.89 18.95 37.43
C SER A 255 57.82 18.61 35.93
N ASP A 256 57.73 19.67 35.13
CA ASP A 256 58.14 19.83 33.73
C ASP A 256 57.58 18.85 32.69
N ALA A 257 56.49 19.27 32.03
CA ALA A 257 56.10 18.74 30.72
C ALA A 257 56.11 19.85 29.66
N VAL A 258 57.00 19.66 28.70
CA VAL A 258 57.19 20.43 27.48
C VAL A 258 55.98 20.31 26.55
N THR A 259 55.68 21.45 25.93
CA THR A 259 54.75 21.81 24.86
C THR A 259 54.42 20.75 23.80
N ALA A 260 53.12 20.55 23.53
CA ALA A 260 52.58 20.35 22.19
C ALA A 260 51.13 20.86 22.10
N SER A 261 50.91 21.74 21.12
CA SER A 261 49.74 22.60 20.91
C SER A 261 48.62 21.90 20.12
N ALA A 262 47.37 22.12 20.51
CA ALA A 262 46.19 21.95 19.66
C ALA A 262 45.27 23.17 19.88
N PRO A 263 44.74 23.84 18.82
CA PRO A 263 43.92 25.03 19.01
C PRO A 263 42.43 24.69 19.17
N ALA A 264 41.78 25.43 20.07
CA ALA A 264 40.34 25.44 20.33
C ALA A 264 39.56 26.27 19.29
N PRO A 265 38.24 26.07 19.14
CA PRO A 265 37.38 26.95 18.35
C PRO A 265 36.95 28.16 19.19
N ALA A 266 36.93 29.34 18.57
CA ALA A 266 36.42 30.57 19.16
C ALA A 266 35.06 30.93 18.56
N ASP A 267 34.16 31.34 19.45
CA ASP A 267 32.86 31.96 19.18
C ASP A 267 33.00 33.25 18.36
N GLN A 268 32.00 33.57 17.52
CA GLN A 268 31.60 34.97 17.32
C GLN A 268 30.18 35.11 16.77
N GLU A 269 29.45 35.97 17.47
CA GLU A 269 28.09 36.46 17.27
C GLU A 269 28.11 37.76 16.41
N HIS A 270 27.00 38.04 15.74
CA HIS A 270 26.49 39.35 15.30
C HIS A 270 27.08 40.15 14.09
N ALA A 271 26.16 40.31 13.11
CA ALA A 271 25.58 41.57 12.58
C ALA A 271 26.21 42.35 11.39
N GLN A 272 25.32 42.54 10.39
CA GLN A 272 25.01 43.75 9.59
C GLN A 272 25.87 44.21 8.38
N GLU A 273 25.16 44.29 7.24
CA GLU A 273 25.01 45.38 6.26
C GLU A 273 26.21 46.30 5.95
N HIS A 274 26.63 46.37 4.67
CA HIS A 274 26.44 47.55 3.80
C HIS A 274 27.16 47.41 2.44
N GLU A 275 26.50 47.94 1.40
CA GLU A 275 26.93 48.14 0.02
C GLU A 275 28.07 49.16 -0.17
N HIS A 276 28.92 48.95 -1.19
CA HIS A 276 29.55 49.95 -2.09
C HIS A 276 30.28 49.15 -3.19
N GLU A 277 29.80 49.12 -4.44
CA GLU A 277 29.92 50.15 -5.48
C GLU A 277 31.38 50.47 -5.85
N GLN A 278 31.87 49.85 -6.93
CA GLN A 278 32.87 50.49 -7.80
C GLN A 278 32.71 49.98 -9.24
N ASP A 279 32.29 50.94 -10.05
CA ASP A 279 32.09 51.01 -11.49
C ASP A 279 33.42 50.91 -12.26
N ASP A 280 33.41 50.24 -13.42
CA ASP A 280 34.10 50.76 -14.61
C ASP A 280 33.49 50.17 -15.89
N SER A 281 32.50 50.90 -16.41
CA SER A 281 32.36 51.31 -17.81
C SER A 281 33.31 50.70 -18.86
N ASP A 282 32.76 49.99 -19.86
CA ASP A 282 32.67 50.57 -21.21
C ASP A 282 31.83 49.73 -22.20
N THR A 283 31.13 50.47 -23.09
CA THR A 283 30.46 50.07 -24.35
C THR A 283 28.92 49.94 -24.35
N ALA A 284 28.31 50.94 -24.99
CA ALA A 284 26.88 51.22 -25.20
C ALA A 284 26.14 50.23 -26.15
N PRO A 285 24.78 50.29 -26.21
CA PRO A 285 23.88 49.19 -26.63
C PRO A 285 23.28 49.34 -28.05
N THR A 286 22.53 48.31 -28.53
CA THR A 286 21.35 48.32 -29.47
C THR A 286 21.37 47.09 -30.44
N PRO A 287 20.23 46.47 -30.89
CA PRO A 287 18.98 46.07 -30.23
C PRO A 287 18.54 44.59 -30.54
N LEU A 288 17.44 44.17 -29.91
CA LEU A 288 16.66 42.94 -30.12
C LEU A 288 16.44 42.55 -31.61
N ARG A 289 16.76 41.29 -31.96
CA ARG A 289 16.31 40.62 -33.19
C ARG A 289 15.61 39.29 -32.86
N LYS A 290 14.32 39.21 -33.20
CA LYS A 290 13.48 38.01 -33.10
C LYS A 290 14.04 36.88 -33.99
N PRO A 291 13.93 35.59 -33.60
CA PRO A 291 14.28 34.50 -34.49
C PRO A 291 13.19 34.28 -35.55
N THR A 292 13.58 34.43 -36.82
CA THR A 292 12.80 34.02 -38.01
C THR A 292 13.04 32.52 -38.28
N PRO A 293 12.01 31.77 -38.70
CA PRO A 293 12.07 30.31 -38.86
C PRO A 293 12.79 29.88 -40.14
N THR A 294 13.50 28.75 -40.05
CA THR A 294 14.08 28.02 -41.19
C THR A 294 13.00 27.21 -41.92
N GLN A 295 12.70 27.58 -43.17
CA GLN A 295 12.19 26.69 -44.24
C GLN A 295 13.43 26.07 -44.96
N ALA A 296 13.46 24.93 -45.66
CA ALA A 296 12.50 24.05 -46.33
C ALA A 296 13.17 22.63 -46.37
N SER A 297 12.53 21.48 -46.63
CA SER A 297 11.83 21.13 -47.86
C SER A 297 11.32 19.66 -47.80
N ALA A 298 10.12 19.44 -48.35
CA ALA A 298 9.58 18.23 -48.99
C ALA A 298 9.20 16.96 -48.17
N ALA A 299 7.90 16.83 -47.88
CA ALA A 299 7.14 15.56 -47.91
C ALA A 299 5.65 15.86 -48.23
N PRO A 300 4.94 14.98 -48.98
CA PRO A 300 3.68 15.32 -49.65
C PRO A 300 2.43 15.29 -48.74
N GLU A 301 1.46 16.15 -49.06
CA GLU A 301 0.14 16.24 -48.42
C GLU A 301 -0.65 14.92 -48.46
N LEU A 302 -1.10 14.45 -47.30
CA LEU A 302 -2.21 13.51 -47.16
C LEU A 302 -3.47 14.30 -46.81
N ARG A 303 -4.35 14.48 -47.81
CA ARG A 303 -5.69 15.03 -47.63
C ARG A 303 -6.55 14.11 -46.75
N ALA A 304 -7.25 14.73 -45.81
CA ALA A 304 -8.27 14.11 -44.97
C ALA A 304 -9.37 13.45 -45.81
N VAL A 305 -9.57 12.14 -45.62
CA VAL A 305 -10.76 11.41 -46.07
C VAL A 305 -11.72 11.34 -44.89
N SER A 306 -12.79 12.13 -44.97
CA SER A 306 -13.96 12.07 -44.11
C SER A 306 -14.76 10.82 -44.49
N THR A 307 -14.71 9.77 -43.67
CA THR A 307 -15.55 8.58 -43.83
C THR A 307 -16.89 8.80 -43.12
N VAL A 308 -17.84 9.35 -43.86
CA VAL A 308 -19.27 9.29 -43.55
C VAL A 308 -19.74 7.85 -43.81
N VAL A 309 -20.18 7.16 -42.77
CA VAL A 309 -20.83 5.84 -42.87
C VAL A 309 -22.32 6.05 -43.20
N PRO A 310 -22.83 5.55 -44.35
CA PRO A 310 -24.24 5.67 -44.69
C PRO A 310 -25.10 4.58 -44.03
N ARG A 311 -26.26 4.98 -43.49
CA ARG A 311 -27.34 4.07 -43.04
C ARG A 311 -28.00 3.37 -44.25
N PRO A 312 -28.42 2.10 -44.12
CA PRO A 312 -29.12 1.39 -45.19
C PRO A 312 -30.60 1.82 -45.27
N SER A 313 -31.00 2.24 -46.46
CA SER A 313 -32.38 2.57 -46.86
C SER A 313 -33.15 1.29 -47.19
N VAL A 314 -34.30 1.10 -46.54
CA VAL A 314 -35.28 0.05 -46.86
C VAL A 314 -35.95 0.38 -48.21
N PRO A 315 -36.03 -0.56 -49.17
CA PRO A 315 -36.77 -0.34 -50.41
C PRO A 315 -38.28 -0.58 -50.20
N VAL A 316 -39.07 0.46 -50.45
CA VAL A 316 -40.52 0.36 -50.63
C VAL A 316 -40.79 -0.17 -52.03
N ALA A 317 -41.36 -1.37 -52.10
CA ALA A 317 -41.82 -1.99 -53.33
C ALA A 317 -43.13 -1.34 -53.81
N VAL A 318 -43.12 -0.79 -55.01
CA VAL A 318 -44.32 -0.42 -55.78
C VAL A 318 -44.66 -1.63 -56.66
N GLY A 319 -45.73 -2.34 -56.27
CA GLY A 319 -46.36 -3.41 -57.02
C GLY A 319 -47.73 -2.98 -57.52
N SER A 320 -47.92 -3.12 -58.83
CA SER A 320 -49.13 -2.90 -59.61
C SER A 320 -50.34 -3.75 -59.12
N GLY A 321 -51.55 -3.23 -59.30
CA GLY A 321 -52.68 -4.07 -59.72
C GLY A 321 -53.85 -4.24 -58.75
N GLU A 322 -54.98 -3.67 -59.17
CA GLU A 322 -56.35 -4.22 -59.10
C GLU A 322 -57.28 -3.87 -57.91
N ARG A 323 -58.45 -3.37 -58.38
CA ARG A 323 -59.83 -3.54 -57.90
C ARG A 323 -60.42 -2.53 -56.91
N CYS A 324 -61.24 -1.64 -57.52
CA CYS A 324 -62.58 -1.27 -57.11
C CYS A 324 -63.22 -2.16 -56.04
N THR A 325 -63.84 -1.55 -55.02
CA THR A 325 -65.27 -1.72 -54.73
C THR A 325 -65.71 -0.82 -53.56
N ASN A 326 -66.88 -0.19 -53.75
CA ASN A 326 -67.81 0.28 -52.72
C ASN A 326 -67.54 1.58 -51.93
N CYS A 327 -68.03 2.69 -52.49
CA CYS A 327 -68.78 3.70 -51.72
C CYS A 327 -70.18 3.13 -51.39
N GLY A 328 -70.48 2.91 -50.11
CA GLY A 328 -71.83 2.97 -49.53
C GLY A 328 -71.78 4.03 -48.42
N ARG A 329 -72.48 5.17 -48.52
CA ARG A 329 -73.92 5.40 -48.32
C ARG A 329 -74.37 5.12 -46.88
N ALA A 330 -74.79 6.21 -46.22
CA ALA A 330 -75.79 6.36 -45.13
C ALA A 330 -75.53 5.51 -43.85
N ASP A 331 -75.62 6.03 -42.64
CA ASP A 331 -76.49 7.06 -42.05
C ASP A 331 -75.72 7.92 -41.02
#